data_AF-A0A9E3QWS8-F1
#
_entry.id   AF-A0A9E3QWS8-F1
#
_cell.length_a   1.000
_cell.length_b   1.000
_cell.length_c   1.000
_cell.angle_alpha   90.00
_cell.angle_beta   90.00
_cell.angle_gamma   90.00
#
_symmetry.space_group_name_H-M   'P 1'
#
loop_
_entity.id
_entity.type
_entity.pdbx_description
1 polymer ?
#
loop_
_entity_poly.entity_id
_entity_poly.type
_entity_poly.pdbx_seq_one_letter_code
_entity_poly.pdbx_strand_id
1 'polypeptide(L)'
;MDAKSTWWGMAAGLSLGLLAALSPSCGTSGGGACNATSCPEGCCDDKGVCRGGISEDACGPRAGGVCAVCSMTERCDNRACSPRIGGTGGGTGASGGGSASSGGGASSSGGGTSSSGGGSAGSGGGSGGGSGDGGQTCAQLPHDAVLGRLVLGSGVTVLGSAALPAGIETLATTPGADGGPGDLWALMTSARLEKLGTFPNLALGDAGLSVKTAADQDAGVYPSHFLVSTDTRLFAGYTRSGSGFPGTVAEYDFFYDTLKHTSAPGNYSAAASSFGVLVNALGAGGVDAGVGVYGLGTTPPTKVASFDPAASPSSGVMASTANGAVLAGYFNGNDFTNNLRALSPAQVKAAFQQSTVQSLVGAPLVYSGEDLFEAAGVGDTVVLHRGMFDPNTFLPKTSEVSLVPVTVTDAGVSVGALSTLLTSDGCTNVQFLAAHGTALLLGVEDKNGRRLLRLKLP
;
A
#
# COMPACT_ATOMS: atom_id res chain seq x y z
N MET A 1 33.86 -11.50 -66.67
CA MET A 1 33.24 -12.29 -65.60
C MET A 1 32.06 -11.45 -65.09
N ASP A 2 31.02 -11.30 -65.90
CA ASP A 2 29.83 -12.19 -66.00
C ASP A 2 29.04 -12.16 -64.68
N ALA A 3 27.73 -11.88 -64.62
CA ALA A 3 26.71 -11.67 -65.63
C ALA A 3 25.56 -10.81 -65.06
N LYS A 4 24.77 -10.26 -65.99
CA LYS A 4 23.52 -9.51 -65.80
C LYS A 4 22.39 -10.41 -65.28
N SER A 5 21.46 -9.85 -64.50
CA SER A 5 20.03 -10.16 -64.67
C SER A 5 19.18 -8.95 -64.25
N THR A 6 18.10 -8.76 -64.99
CA THR A 6 17.34 -7.53 -65.19
C THR A 6 15.84 -7.94 -65.17
N TRP A 7 14.93 -6.99 -64.89
CA TRP A 7 13.45 -6.98 -65.08
C TRP A 7 12.59 -7.28 -63.83
N TRP A 8 11.82 -6.33 -63.27
CA TRP A 8 10.55 -5.66 -63.72
C TRP A 8 9.37 -6.65 -63.80
N GLY A 9 8.16 -6.43 -63.28
CA GLY A 9 7.50 -5.31 -62.60
C GLY A 9 6.00 -5.63 -62.40
N MET A 10 5.36 -4.85 -61.51
CA MET A 10 3.95 -4.40 -61.41
C MET A 10 2.77 -5.20 -62.02
N ALA A 11 1.69 -5.33 -61.23
CA ALA A 11 0.32 -4.83 -61.51
C ALA A 11 -0.70 -5.55 -60.58
N ALA A 12 -1.39 -4.83 -59.69
CA ALA A 12 -2.73 -4.27 -59.87
C ALA A 12 -3.89 -5.24 -59.52
N GLY A 13 -4.68 -4.87 -58.52
CA GLY A 13 -5.89 -5.56 -58.09
C GLY A 13 -6.74 -4.65 -57.21
N LEU A 14 -7.38 -3.67 -57.86
CA LEU A 14 -8.32 -2.72 -57.28
C LEU A 14 -9.71 -3.07 -57.81
N SER A 15 -10.66 -3.43 -56.94
CA SER A 15 -12.08 -3.10 -57.15
C SER A 15 -12.99 -3.50 -55.97
N LEU A 16 -13.63 -2.45 -55.43
CA LEU A 16 -15.04 -2.32 -55.05
C LEU A 16 -15.68 -3.33 -54.07
N GLY A 17 -16.06 -2.80 -52.91
CA GLY A 17 -17.06 -3.35 -51.99
C GLY A 17 -17.61 -2.27 -51.07
N LEU A 18 -18.21 -1.24 -51.66
CA LEU A 18 -18.93 -0.16 -50.98
C LEU A 18 -20.31 -0.69 -50.53
N LEU A 19 -20.50 -0.92 -49.23
CA LEU A 19 -21.82 -0.98 -48.60
C LEU A 19 -21.77 -0.13 -47.33
N ALA A 20 -22.16 1.13 -47.52
CA ALA A 20 -22.43 2.08 -46.46
C ALA A 20 -23.67 1.63 -45.69
N ALA A 21 -23.48 1.11 -44.47
CA ALA A 21 -24.52 1.11 -43.46
C ALA A 21 -24.47 2.47 -42.74
N LEU A 22 -25.10 3.46 -43.36
CA LEU A 22 -25.46 4.72 -42.70
C LEU A 22 -26.60 4.41 -41.72
N SER A 23 -26.25 4.13 -40.47
CA SER A 23 -27.17 4.32 -39.36
C SER A 23 -27.45 5.82 -39.26
N PRO A 24 -28.71 6.28 -39.25
CA PRO A 24 -29.01 7.68 -38.99
C PRO A 24 -28.68 7.99 -37.53
N SER A 25 -27.44 8.42 -37.27
CA SER A 25 -27.10 9.23 -36.11
C SER A 25 -27.69 10.62 -36.37
N CYS A 26 -28.99 10.74 -36.10
CA CYS A 26 -29.62 12.03 -35.93
C CYS A 26 -28.97 12.71 -34.73
N GLY A 27 -28.32 13.87 -34.94
CA GLY A 27 -28.02 14.76 -33.81
C GLY A 27 -26.82 15.70 -33.88
N THR A 28 -26.34 16.15 -35.05
CA THR A 28 -25.83 17.53 -35.11
C THR A 28 -27.02 18.48 -35.17
N SER A 29 -27.58 18.76 -34.00
CA SER A 29 -28.46 19.90 -33.74
C SER A 29 -27.70 20.78 -32.75
N GLY A 30 -27.63 22.08 -33.00
CA GLY A 30 -26.76 23.02 -32.31
C GLY A 30 -26.80 22.94 -30.78
N GLY A 31 -25.73 23.44 -30.16
CA GLY A 31 -25.55 23.53 -28.70
C GLY A 31 -26.70 24.25 -28.01
N GLY A 32 -27.80 23.53 -27.81
CA GLY A 32 -28.75 23.82 -26.77
C GLY A 32 -28.02 23.53 -25.48
N ALA A 33 -27.83 24.57 -24.65
CA ALA A 33 -27.30 24.40 -23.31
C ALA A 33 -28.04 23.25 -22.63
N CYS A 34 -27.30 22.28 -22.09
CA CYS A 34 -27.91 21.19 -21.35
C CYS A 34 -28.89 21.75 -20.31
N ASN A 35 -30.13 21.26 -20.34
CA ASN A 35 -31.23 21.74 -19.53
C ASN A 35 -32.22 20.59 -19.26
N ALA A 36 -33.29 20.89 -18.53
CA ALA A 36 -34.31 19.91 -18.15
C ALA A 36 -34.95 19.15 -19.31
N THR A 37 -35.06 19.77 -20.48
CA THR A 37 -35.65 19.16 -21.68
C THR A 37 -34.65 18.27 -22.40
N SER A 38 -33.38 18.66 -22.46
CA SER A 38 -32.33 17.87 -23.14
C SER A 38 -31.71 16.80 -22.24
N CYS A 39 -31.88 16.90 -20.91
CA CYS A 39 -31.31 16.00 -19.92
C CYS A 39 -32.32 15.65 -18.81
N PRO A 40 -33.50 15.08 -19.13
CA PRO A 40 -34.56 14.85 -18.15
C PRO A 40 -34.15 13.87 -17.03
N GLU A 41 -33.28 12.90 -17.35
CA GLU A 41 -32.88 11.82 -16.45
C GLU A 41 -31.50 12.05 -15.78
N GLY A 42 -30.84 13.18 -16.07
CA GLY A 42 -29.45 13.42 -15.71
C GLY A 42 -29.17 14.86 -15.26
N CYS A 43 -27.88 15.15 -15.12
CA CYS A 43 -27.34 16.48 -14.82
C CYS A 43 -26.41 16.95 -15.94
N CYS A 44 -26.11 18.24 -15.97
CA CYS A 44 -25.26 18.90 -16.95
C CYS A 44 -23.87 19.16 -16.34
N ASP A 45 -22.82 18.72 -17.03
CA ASP A 45 -21.45 19.06 -16.65
C ASP A 45 -21.05 20.48 -17.06
N ASP A 46 -19.82 20.87 -16.72
CA ASP A 46 -19.22 22.17 -17.01
C ASP A 46 -19.08 22.47 -18.52
N LYS A 47 -19.14 21.43 -19.36
CA LYS A 47 -19.11 21.51 -20.82
C LYS A 47 -20.52 21.56 -21.42
N GLY A 48 -21.56 21.55 -20.59
CA GLY A 48 -22.95 21.55 -21.02
C GLY A 48 -23.36 20.21 -21.65
N VAL A 49 -22.72 19.11 -21.26
CA VAL A 49 -23.05 17.75 -21.71
C VAL A 49 -23.90 17.06 -20.64
N CYS A 50 -24.95 16.36 -21.08
CA CYS A 50 -25.80 15.57 -20.20
C CYS A 50 -25.06 14.31 -19.71
N ARG A 51 -24.93 14.16 -18.39
CA ARG A 51 -24.36 12.99 -17.70
C ARG A 51 -25.45 12.30 -16.87
N GLY A 52 -25.23 11.04 -16.50
CA GLY A 52 -26.22 10.22 -15.79
C GLY A 52 -26.58 10.71 -14.37
N GLY A 53 -25.73 11.54 -13.74
CA GLY A 53 -25.99 12.08 -12.39
C GLY A 53 -25.78 11.08 -11.25
N ILE A 54 -25.18 9.91 -11.51
CA ILE A 54 -25.05 8.79 -10.58
C ILE A 54 -23.61 8.33 -10.34
N SER A 55 -22.63 8.97 -10.97
CA SER A 55 -21.21 8.63 -10.84
C SER A 55 -20.47 9.67 -10.00
N GLU A 56 -19.34 9.30 -9.42
CA GLU A 56 -18.55 10.20 -8.55
C GLU A 56 -17.95 11.38 -9.34
N ASP A 57 -17.67 11.20 -10.63
CA ASP A 57 -17.21 12.24 -11.55
C ASP A 57 -18.33 13.10 -12.15
N ALA A 58 -19.60 12.73 -11.94
CA ALA A 58 -20.76 13.45 -12.45
C ALA A 58 -22.02 13.14 -11.63
N CYS A 59 -22.04 13.58 -10.37
CA CYS A 59 -23.13 13.37 -9.43
C CYS A 59 -24.05 14.58 -9.41
N GLY A 60 -25.35 14.40 -9.65
CA GLY A 60 -26.25 15.55 -9.65
C GLY A 60 -27.71 15.23 -9.94
N PRO A 61 -28.62 16.14 -9.56
CA PRO A 61 -30.05 15.92 -9.66
C PRO A 61 -30.52 15.78 -11.12
N ARG A 62 -31.68 15.13 -11.30
CA ARG A 62 -32.37 14.97 -12.59
C ARG A 62 -32.80 16.31 -13.18
N ALA A 63 -33.38 16.26 -14.38
CA ALA A 63 -33.94 17.40 -15.07
C ALA A 63 -32.91 18.50 -15.34
N GLY A 64 -31.72 18.10 -15.80
CA GLY A 64 -30.68 19.01 -16.25
C GLY A 64 -30.12 19.91 -15.15
N GLY A 65 -30.13 19.45 -13.90
CA GLY A 65 -29.43 20.11 -12.81
C GLY A 65 -27.91 20.09 -13.04
N VAL A 66 -27.12 20.74 -12.19
CA VAL A 66 -25.65 20.79 -12.36
C VAL A 66 -25.00 19.52 -11.79
N CYS A 67 -24.08 18.90 -12.53
CA CYS A 67 -23.26 17.81 -12.01
C CYS A 67 -22.14 18.36 -11.13
N ALA A 68 -21.90 17.70 -10.00
CA ALA A 68 -20.74 17.89 -9.13
C ALA A 68 -19.79 16.69 -9.25
N VAL A 69 -18.51 16.96 -9.02
CA VAL A 69 -17.51 15.91 -8.78
C VAL A 69 -17.42 15.72 -7.28
N CYS A 70 -17.73 14.51 -6.80
CA CYS A 70 -17.61 14.19 -5.38
C CYS A 70 -16.14 14.12 -4.98
N SER A 71 -15.81 14.63 -3.79
CA SER A 71 -14.45 14.53 -3.25
C SER A 71 -14.08 13.08 -2.94
N MET A 72 -12.78 12.79 -2.71
CA MET A 72 -12.33 11.43 -2.37
C MET A 72 -13.00 10.85 -1.12
N THR A 73 -13.48 11.72 -0.22
CA THR A 73 -14.19 11.35 1.01
C THR A 73 -15.70 11.25 0.83
N GLU A 74 -16.23 11.46 -0.38
CA GLU A 74 -17.65 11.40 -0.70
C GLU A 74 -17.92 10.31 -1.74
N ARG A 75 -19.17 9.87 -1.80
CA ARG A 75 -19.70 9.03 -2.87
C ARG A 75 -20.96 9.68 -3.43
N CYS A 76 -21.28 9.42 -4.70
CA CYS A 76 -22.56 9.84 -5.25
C CYS A 76 -23.67 8.94 -4.69
N ASP A 77 -24.44 9.45 -3.72
CA ASP A 77 -25.55 8.74 -3.08
C ASP A 77 -26.83 9.54 -3.30
N ASN A 78 -27.87 8.89 -3.82
CA ASN A 78 -29.12 9.54 -4.24
C ASN A 78 -28.90 10.82 -5.07
N ARG A 79 -27.88 10.81 -5.95
CA ARG A 79 -27.55 11.91 -6.86
C ARG A 79 -27.08 13.20 -6.17
N ALA A 80 -26.55 13.07 -4.95
CA ALA A 80 -25.82 14.11 -4.24
C ALA A 80 -24.50 13.52 -3.72
N CYS A 81 -23.47 14.36 -3.60
CA CYS A 81 -22.25 13.95 -2.92
C CYS A 81 -22.54 13.86 -1.44
N SER A 82 -22.41 12.65 -0.90
CA SER A 82 -22.58 12.35 0.53
C SER A 82 -21.26 11.80 1.06
N PRO A 83 -20.86 12.14 2.30
CA PRO A 83 -19.67 11.56 2.91
C PRO A 83 -19.70 10.04 2.84
N ARG A 84 -18.55 9.43 2.56
CA ARG A 84 -18.31 8.01 2.76
C ARG A 84 -18.30 7.77 4.26
N ILE A 85 -19.48 7.65 4.85
CA ILE A 85 -19.60 7.08 6.19
C ILE A 85 -19.17 5.63 6.03
N GLY A 86 -17.97 5.31 6.52
CA GLY A 86 -17.47 3.94 6.60
C GLY A 86 -18.58 3.08 7.20
N GLY A 87 -19.01 2.07 6.45
CA GLY A 87 -20.21 1.30 6.77
C GLY A 87 -20.06 0.54 8.08
N THR A 88 -20.42 1.15 9.20
CA THR A 88 -21.00 0.42 10.32
C THR A 88 -22.35 -0.10 9.84
N GLY A 89 -22.44 -1.41 9.60
CA GLY A 89 -23.70 -2.10 9.39
C GLY A 89 -24.63 -1.86 10.58
N GLY A 90 -25.63 -1.00 10.39
CA GLY A 90 -26.69 -0.76 11.35
C GLY A 90 -27.64 -1.95 11.39
N GLY A 91 -27.44 -2.83 12.36
CA GLY A 91 -28.44 -3.80 12.78
C GLY A 91 -29.62 -3.08 13.45
N THR A 92 -30.82 -3.32 12.93
CA THR A 92 -32.09 -2.85 13.48
C THR A 92 -32.37 -3.49 14.84
N GLY A 93 -32.69 -2.68 15.85
CA GLY A 93 -33.19 -3.13 17.15
C GLY A 93 -33.87 -1.99 17.90
N ALA A 94 -35.20 -1.98 17.85
CA ALA A 94 -36.06 -1.01 18.52
C ALA A 94 -35.97 -1.08 20.06
N SER A 95 -36.17 0.06 20.75
CA SER A 95 -37.20 0.31 21.78
C SER A 95 -36.78 1.34 22.85
N GLY A 96 -37.68 2.32 23.10
CA GLY A 96 -37.82 3.09 24.36
C GLY A 96 -36.89 4.31 24.49
N GLY A 97 -37.33 5.57 24.56
CA GLY A 97 -38.57 6.11 25.10
C GLY A 97 -38.35 6.56 26.56
N GLY A 98 -38.00 7.83 26.79
CA GLY A 98 -37.84 8.39 28.14
C GLY A 98 -37.55 9.89 28.13
N SER A 99 -38.56 10.66 28.52
CA SER A 99 -38.63 12.12 28.50
C SER A 99 -37.72 12.83 29.50
N ALA A 100 -37.40 14.08 29.17
CA ALA A 100 -36.75 15.06 30.04
C ALA A 100 -37.67 15.53 31.19
N SER A 101 -37.11 15.68 32.40
CA SER A 101 -37.60 16.60 33.43
C SER A 101 -36.57 16.81 34.56
N SER A 102 -36.34 18.08 34.91
CA SER A 102 -35.96 18.66 36.24
C SER A 102 -34.73 18.10 36.99
N GLY A 103 -33.87 18.86 37.67
CA GLY A 103 -33.94 20.19 38.28
C GLY A 103 -32.64 20.42 39.08
N GLY A 104 -32.39 21.67 39.50
CA GLY A 104 -31.10 22.16 39.97
C GLY A 104 -30.70 21.89 41.44
N GLY A 105 -29.64 22.61 41.86
CA GLY A 105 -29.09 22.70 43.22
C GLY A 105 -27.56 22.79 43.17
N ALA A 106 -26.96 23.98 43.06
CA ALA A 106 -26.53 24.84 44.17
C ALA A 106 -25.37 24.28 45.02
N SER A 107 -24.17 24.83 44.74
CA SER A 107 -23.10 25.24 45.66
C SER A 107 -23.05 24.66 47.08
N SER A 108 -21.92 24.03 47.43
CA SER A 108 -21.24 24.33 48.70
C SER A 108 -19.75 23.98 48.65
N SER A 109 -18.99 24.88 49.25
CA SER A 109 -17.54 24.95 49.43
C SER A 109 -17.10 24.29 50.74
N GLY A 110 -15.88 23.74 50.74
CA GLY A 110 -15.11 23.32 51.92
C GLY A 110 -14.05 22.32 51.45
N GLY A 111 -12.74 22.45 51.67
CA GLY A 111 -12.02 23.06 52.77
C GLY A 111 -10.88 22.09 53.06
N GLY A 112 -9.78 22.18 52.31
CA GLY A 112 -8.64 21.29 52.45
C GLY A 112 -7.75 21.71 53.62
N THR A 113 -7.46 20.77 54.53
CA THR A 113 -6.29 20.83 55.41
C THR A 113 -5.57 19.48 55.45
N SER A 114 -4.26 19.60 55.47
CA SER A 114 -3.18 18.63 55.48
C SER A 114 -3.25 17.57 56.59
N SER A 115 -2.76 16.36 56.33
CA SER A 115 -1.64 15.79 57.11
C SER A 115 -1.07 14.51 56.51
N SER A 116 0.20 14.32 56.84
CA SER A 116 1.20 13.29 56.56
C SER A 116 0.87 11.85 56.99
N GLY A 117 1.56 10.89 56.38
CA GLY A 117 1.97 9.65 57.07
C GLY A 117 1.91 8.39 56.20
N GLY A 118 3.07 7.78 55.94
CA GLY A 118 3.19 6.52 55.19
C GLY A 118 2.82 5.27 55.98
N GLY A 119 2.66 4.15 55.26
CA GLY A 119 2.47 2.82 55.86
C GLY A 119 1.96 1.80 54.84
N SER A 120 2.60 0.63 54.83
CA SER A 120 2.54 -0.44 53.82
C SER A 120 1.24 -1.26 53.75
N ALA A 121 1.07 -1.90 52.58
CA ALA A 121 0.42 -3.18 52.28
C ALA A 121 -0.82 -3.61 53.08
N GLY A 122 -1.97 -3.64 52.38
CA GLY A 122 -3.17 -4.37 52.81
C GLY A 122 -4.07 -4.70 51.62
N SER A 123 -4.20 -5.98 51.32
CA SER A 123 -5.15 -6.55 50.37
C SER A 123 -6.58 -6.41 50.88
N GLY A 124 -7.51 -5.94 50.04
CA GLY A 124 -8.94 -5.93 50.35
C GLY A 124 -9.74 -5.22 49.27
N GLY A 125 -10.59 -5.96 48.57
CA GLY A 125 -11.45 -5.46 47.50
C GLY A 125 -12.52 -4.49 47.99
N GLY A 126 -12.88 -3.55 47.12
CA GLY A 126 -13.98 -2.62 47.29
C GLY A 126 -14.26 -1.90 45.98
N SER A 127 -15.40 -2.23 45.36
CA SER A 127 -15.95 -1.57 44.18
C SER A 127 -16.43 -0.16 44.51
N GLY A 128 -16.11 0.79 43.63
CA GLY A 128 -16.56 2.18 43.58
C GLY A 128 -15.54 2.96 42.75
N GLY A 129 -15.81 3.47 41.56
CA GLY A 129 -17.01 4.16 41.12
C GLY A 129 -16.61 5.62 40.86
N GLY A 130 -16.36 5.96 39.59
CA GLY A 130 -16.26 7.33 39.10
C GLY A 130 -14.90 8.02 39.29
N SER A 131 -13.95 7.76 38.39
CA SER A 131 -13.01 8.79 37.97
C SER A 131 -13.31 9.09 36.51
N GLY A 132 -13.61 10.35 36.22
CA GLY A 132 -13.80 10.80 34.85
C GLY A 132 -12.51 10.62 34.09
N ASP A 133 -12.48 9.62 33.21
CA ASP A 133 -11.44 9.47 32.19
C ASP A 133 -11.55 10.64 31.22
N GLY A 134 -10.94 11.77 31.59
CA GLY A 134 -10.22 12.55 30.59
C GLY A 134 -9.13 11.63 30.05
N GLY A 135 -9.49 10.81 29.05
CA GLY A 135 -8.65 9.71 28.56
C GLY A 135 -7.22 10.16 28.40
N GLN A 136 -6.29 9.46 29.07
CA GLN A 136 -4.87 9.80 29.01
C GLN A 136 -4.42 9.76 27.55
N THR A 137 -3.83 10.85 27.10
CA THR A 137 -3.26 10.95 25.75
C THR A 137 -1.97 10.16 25.65
N CYS A 138 -1.56 9.76 24.44
CA CYS A 138 -0.28 9.08 24.23
C CYS A 138 0.93 9.85 24.79
N ALA A 139 0.87 11.19 24.83
CA ALA A 139 1.92 12.00 25.42
C ALA A 139 2.11 11.74 26.94
N GLN A 140 1.01 11.48 27.65
CA GLN A 140 0.98 11.31 29.10
C GLN A 140 1.36 9.89 29.55
N LEU A 141 1.18 8.89 28.68
CA LEU A 141 1.46 7.50 29.00
C LEU A 141 2.98 7.22 29.11
N PRO A 142 3.44 6.38 30.06
CA PRO A 142 4.84 5.94 30.11
C PRO A 142 5.24 5.21 28.83
N HIS A 143 6.46 5.46 28.35
CA HIS A 143 7.04 4.80 27.18
C HIS A 143 8.42 4.24 27.54
N ASP A 144 8.67 3.00 27.15
CA ASP A 144 10.02 2.45 27.16
C ASP A 144 10.90 3.18 26.13
N ALA A 145 12.18 3.40 26.44
CA ALA A 145 13.09 4.14 25.57
C ALA A 145 13.35 3.42 24.23
N VAL A 146 13.23 2.09 24.21
CA VAL A 146 13.50 1.25 23.04
C VAL A 146 12.20 0.78 22.39
N LEU A 147 11.28 0.18 23.14
CA LEU A 147 10.04 -0.38 22.61
C LEU A 147 8.91 0.63 22.55
N GLY A 148 9.03 1.76 23.25
CA GLY A 148 7.89 2.66 23.42
C GLY A 148 6.79 1.95 24.20
N ARG A 149 5.67 1.69 23.53
CA ARG A 149 4.53 0.95 24.08
C ARG A 149 4.22 -0.34 23.32
N LEU A 150 5.14 -0.79 22.47
CA LEU A 150 5.05 -2.09 21.82
C LEU A 150 5.17 -3.22 22.86
N VAL A 151 4.31 -4.23 22.74
CA VAL A 151 4.35 -5.44 23.55
C VAL A 151 4.83 -6.59 22.69
N LEU A 152 5.99 -7.15 23.00
CA LEU A 152 6.56 -8.27 22.25
C LEU A 152 5.84 -9.59 22.58
N GLY A 153 5.61 -10.39 21.54
CA GLY A 153 5.14 -11.75 21.63
C GLY A 153 6.22 -12.71 22.14
N SER A 154 5.79 -13.93 22.48
CA SER A 154 6.68 -14.97 22.97
C SER A 154 7.78 -15.31 21.95
N GLY A 155 9.02 -15.46 22.42
CA GLY A 155 10.18 -15.82 21.58
C GLY A 155 10.82 -14.64 20.82
N VAL A 156 10.15 -13.48 20.74
CA VAL A 156 10.71 -12.29 20.09
C VAL A 156 11.70 -11.59 21.03
N THR A 157 12.89 -11.28 20.52
CA THR A 157 13.95 -10.62 21.31
C THR A 157 14.47 -9.37 20.59
N VAL A 158 14.66 -8.26 21.32
CA VAL A 158 15.33 -7.06 20.80
C VAL A 158 16.83 -7.31 20.78
N LEU A 159 17.42 -7.31 19.59
CA LEU A 159 18.87 -7.39 19.38
C LEU A 159 19.55 -6.03 19.49
N GLY A 160 18.80 -4.94 19.25
CA GLY A 160 19.28 -3.59 19.47
C GLY A 160 18.28 -2.53 19.00
N SER A 161 18.62 -1.27 19.29
CA SER A 161 17.91 -0.09 18.83
C SER A 161 18.90 0.98 18.36
N ALA A 162 18.52 1.74 17.34
CA ALA A 162 19.30 2.85 16.82
C ALA A 162 18.38 4.03 16.50
N ALA A 163 18.81 5.26 16.76
CA ALA A 163 18.11 6.43 16.27
C ALA A 163 18.03 6.40 14.74
N LEU A 164 16.87 6.72 14.17
CA LEU A 164 16.66 6.69 12.73
C LEU A 164 16.70 8.14 12.19
N PRO A 165 17.52 8.42 11.17
CA PRO A 165 17.51 9.73 10.51
C PRO A 165 16.10 10.13 10.03
N ALA A 166 15.83 11.43 10.08
CA ALA A 166 14.57 11.99 9.59
C ALA A 166 14.41 11.78 8.07
N GLY A 167 13.17 11.67 7.60
CA GLY A 167 12.87 11.58 6.17
C GLY A 167 13.11 10.23 5.52
N ILE A 168 13.44 9.18 6.26
CA ILE A 168 13.47 7.80 5.74
C ILE A 168 12.04 7.28 5.59
N GLU A 169 11.68 6.77 4.42
CA GLU A 169 10.40 6.12 4.12
C GLU A 169 10.46 4.62 4.45
N THR A 170 11.45 3.92 3.89
CA THR A 170 11.65 2.49 4.10
C THR A 170 13.12 2.12 3.87
N LEU A 171 13.51 0.89 4.22
CA LEU A 171 14.88 0.38 4.19
C LEU A 171 14.99 -0.92 3.41
N ALA A 172 16.20 -1.20 2.92
CA ALA A 172 16.61 -2.51 2.46
C ALA A 172 18.03 -2.81 2.93
N THR A 173 18.31 -4.10 3.07
CA THR A 173 19.67 -4.59 3.29
C THR A 173 20.18 -5.18 1.98
N THR A 174 21.36 -4.74 1.54
CA THR A 174 22.07 -5.35 0.41
C THR A 174 22.80 -6.62 0.84
N PRO A 175 23.12 -7.56 -0.05
CA PRO A 175 23.92 -8.72 0.34
C PRO A 175 25.37 -8.34 0.69
N GLY A 176 25.88 -8.93 1.76
CA GLY A 176 27.26 -8.81 2.21
C GLY A 176 28.19 -9.73 1.43
N ALA A 177 29.49 -9.44 1.46
CA ALA A 177 30.51 -10.22 0.73
C ALA A 177 30.59 -11.70 1.18
N ASP A 178 30.14 -12.01 2.38
CA ASP A 178 30.06 -13.35 2.97
C ASP A 178 28.69 -14.03 2.77
N GLY A 179 27.78 -13.42 2.01
CA GLY A 179 26.40 -13.86 1.86
C GLY A 179 25.50 -13.49 3.06
N GLY A 180 26.03 -12.79 4.05
CA GLY A 180 25.27 -12.20 5.15
C GLY A 180 24.58 -10.88 4.77
N PRO A 181 23.97 -10.18 5.74
CA PRO A 181 23.48 -8.83 5.50
C PRO A 181 24.64 -7.85 5.32
N GLY A 182 24.64 -7.13 4.21
CA GLY A 182 25.57 -6.06 3.87
C GLY A 182 25.07 -4.69 4.32
N ASP A 183 25.26 -3.70 3.46
CA ASP A 183 24.93 -2.31 3.77
C ASP A 183 23.42 -2.07 3.85
N LEU A 184 23.03 -1.18 4.76
CA LEU A 184 21.66 -0.66 4.82
C LEU A 184 21.50 0.50 3.85
N TRP A 185 20.39 0.50 3.13
CA TRP A 185 19.99 1.58 2.24
C TRP A 185 18.61 2.08 2.64
N ALA A 186 18.40 3.38 2.47
CA ALA A 186 17.15 4.05 2.72
C ALA A 186 16.58 4.63 1.44
N LEU A 187 15.27 4.49 1.27
CA LEU A 187 14.49 5.35 0.39
C LEU A 187 14.01 6.53 1.24
N MET A 188 14.33 7.74 0.81
CA MET A 188 13.93 8.97 1.50
C MET A 188 12.59 9.48 0.97
N THR A 189 11.85 10.23 1.79
CA THR A 189 10.62 10.96 1.41
C THR A 189 10.87 11.95 0.27
N SER A 190 12.12 12.39 0.06
CA SER A 190 12.56 13.21 -1.07
C SER A 190 12.78 12.41 -2.37
N ALA A 191 12.41 11.13 -2.42
CA ALA A 191 12.68 10.22 -3.54
C ALA A 191 14.18 10.09 -3.86
N ARG A 192 14.99 9.89 -2.82
CA ARG A 192 16.44 9.63 -2.95
C ARG A 192 16.82 8.32 -2.28
N LEU A 193 17.79 7.62 -2.86
CA LEU A 193 18.45 6.48 -2.25
C LEU A 193 19.65 6.98 -1.48
N GLU A 194 19.69 6.67 -0.19
CA GLU A 194 20.79 7.04 0.69
C GLU A 194 21.36 5.78 1.33
N LYS A 195 22.68 5.63 1.30
CA LYS A 195 23.35 4.58 2.07
C LYS A 195 23.29 4.99 3.55
N LEU A 196 22.85 4.06 4.38
CA LEU A 196 22.94 4.18 5.82
C LEU A 196 24.21 3.47 6.31
N GLY A 197 24.87 4.07 7.29
CA GLY A 197 25.98 3.43 8.00
C GLY A 197 25.58 2.08 8.64
N THR A 198 26.51 1.49 9.39
CA THR A 198 26.28 0.19 10.03
C THR A 198 25.48 0.34 11.32
N PHE A 199 24.51 -0.53 11.54
CA PHE A 199 23.80 -0.62 12.82
C PHE A 199 24.77 -0.87 14.00
N PRO A 200 24.64 -0.19 15.16
CA PRO A 200 23.59 0.77 15.53
C PRO A 200 23.88 2.23 15.17
N ASN A 201 25.01 2.54 14.53
CA ASN A 201 25.41 3.91 14.21
C ASN A 201 24.88 4.31 12.83
N LEU A 202 23.59 4.63 12.76
CA LEU A 202 22.92 5.01 11.52
C LEU A 202 23.13 6.51 11.25
N ALA A 203 23.64 6.82 10.06
CA ALA A 203 23.78 8.18 9.54
C ALA A 203 23.57 8.15 8.02
N LEU A 204 23.06 9.25 7.46
CA LEU A 204 22.98 9.45 6.02
C LEU A 204 24.39 9.70 5.46
N GLY A 205 24.69 9.10 4.31
CA GLY A 205 25.93 9.37 3.58
C GLY A 205 25.93 10.74 2.88
N ASP A 206 27.06 11.10 2.27
CA ASP A 206 27.29 12.42 1.69
C ASP A 206 26.66 12.61 0.29
N ALA A 207 26.26 11.54 -0.40
CA ALA A 207 25.78 11.58 -1.78
C ALA A 207 24.74 10.49 -2.12
N GLY A 208 23.46 10.77 -1.86
CA GLY A 208 22.37 9.93 -2.36
C GLY A 208 22.04 10.09 -3.85
N LEU A 209 21.40 9.08 -4.40
CA LEU A 209 20.97 9.01 -5.80
C LEU A 209 19.50 9.41 -5.92
N SER A 210 19.16 10.28 -6.88
CA SER A 210 17.75 10.59 -7.17
C SER A 210 17.11 9.40 -7.86
N VAL A 211 15.97 8.91 -7.35
CA VAL A 211 15.18 7.85 -8.02
C VAL A 211 14.30 8.43 -9.13
N LYS A 212 14.23 9.76 -9.23
CA LYS A 212 13.42 10.46 -10.21
C LYS A 212 14.08 10.40 -11.58
N THR A 213 13.27 10.28 -12.63
CA THR A 213 13.75 10.50 -13.99
C THR A 213 14.21 11.95 -14.18
N ALA A 214 14.98 12.23 -15.23
CA ALA A 214 15.38 13.59 -15.58
C ALA A 214 14.16 14.52 -15.81
N ALA A 215 13.06 13.99 -16.36
CA ALA A 215 11.85 14.76 -16.62
C ALA A 215 11.06 15.11 -15.35
N ASP A 216 11.29 14.37 -14.26
CA ASP A 216 10.50 14.48 -13.03
C ASP A 216 11.25 15.13 -11.87
N GLN A 217 12.47 15.64 -12.07
CA GLN A 217 13.29 16.19 -10.98
C GLN A 217 12.55 17.28 -10.18
N ASP A 218 11.87 18.17 -10.90
CA ASP A 218 11.09 19.28 -10.32
C ASP A 218 9.61 18.92 -10.08
N ALA A 219 9.20 17.69 -10.41
CA ALA A 219 7.84 17.23 -10.19
C ALA A 219 7.61 16.84 -8.72
N GLY A 220 6.40 17.12 -8.23
CA GLY A 220 5.87 16.51 -7.02
C GLY A 220 5.66 15.02 -7.26
N VAL A 221 6.38 14.19 -6.51
CA VAL A 221 6.31 12.73 -6.60
C VAL A 221 6.01 12.16 -5.21
N TYR A 222 5.45 10.97 -5.20
CA TYR A 222 5.23 10.17 -4.00
C TYR A 222 6.14 8.94 -4.10
N PRO A 223 7.21 8.85 -3.29
CA PRO A 223 8.01 7.63 -3.21
C PRO A 223 7.10 6.43 -2.94
N SER A 224 7.30 5.36 -3.70
CA SER A 224 6.60 4.11 -3.43
C SER A 224 7.18 3.50 -2.17
N HIS A 225 6.33 3.02 -1.27
CA HIS A 225 6.71 2.52 0.06
C HIS A 225 7.40 1.12 0.00
N PHE A 226 8.37 0.97 -0.90
CA PHE A 226 9.20 -0.23 -1.02
C PHE A 226 10.64 0.16 -1.38
N LEU A 227 11.57 -0.64 -0.86
CA LEU A 227 12.95 -0.68 -1.31
C LEU A 227 13.35 -2.15 -1.38
N VAL A 228 13.67 -2.63 -2.57
CA VAL A 228 13.95 -4.06 -2.80
C VAL A 228 15.38 -4.24 -3.24
N SER A 229 16.14 -5.08 -2.54
CA SER A 229 17.49 -5.46 -2.95
C SER A 229 17.50 -6.83 -3.59
N THR A 230 18.33 -6.99 -4.61
CA THR A 230 18.83 -8.29 -5.08
C THR A 230 20.34 -8.36 -4.80
N ASP A 231 21.02 -9.38 -5.34
CA ASP A 231 22.47 -9.57 -5.19
C ASP A 231 23.30 -8.43 -5.75
N THR A 232 22.83 -7.76 -6.80
CA THR A 232 23.62 -6.75 -7.52
C THR A 232 22.89 -5.43 -7.72
N ARG A 233 21.64 -5.32 -7.26
CA ARG A 233 20.78 -4.17 -7.59
C ARG A 233 19.87 -3.76 -6.44
N LEU A 234 19.49 -2.49 -6.47
CA LEU A 234 18.49 -1.88 -5.62
C LEU A 234 17.35 -1.31 -6.46
N PHE A 235 16.11 -1.49 -6.01
CA PHE A 235 14.92 -1.06 -6.73
C PHE A 235 14.04 -0.19 -5.84
N ALA A 236 13.72 1.00 -6.32
CA ALA A 236 12.83 1.94 -5.66
C ALA A 236 11.84 2.55 -6.66
N GLY A 237 10.63 2.83 -6.20
CA GLY A 237 9.58 3.40 -7.03
C GLY A 237 9.22 4.82 -6.64
N TYR A 238 8.57 5.52 -7.56
CA TYR A 238 7.71 6.65 -7.22
C TYR A 238 6.50 6.70 -8.16
N THR A 239 5.43 7.35 -7.69
CA THR A 239 4.25 7.72 -8.48
C THR A 239 4.07 9.23 -8.51
N ARG A 240 3.25 9.70 -9.46
CA ARG A 240 2.79 11.08 -9.59
C ARG A 240 1.27 11.11 -9.56
N SER A 241 0.71 12.24 -9.17
CA SER A 241 -0.72 12.48 -9.32
C SER A 241 -1.10 12.54 -10.80
N GLY A 242 -2.31 12.13 -11.13
CA GLY A 242 -2.83 12.12 -12.49
C GLY A 242 -3.56 10.83 -12.85
N SER A 243 -4.24 10.85 -14.00
CA SER A 243 -4.96 9.69 -14.51
C SER A 243 -4.00 8.51 -14.72
N GLY A 244 -4.39 7.33 -14.22
CA GLY A 244 -3.58 6.11 -14.31
C GLY A 244 -2.35 6.08 -13.39
N PHE A 245 -2.23 7.02 -12.44
CA PHE A 245 -1.13 7.11 -11.47
C PHE A 245 0.26 6.90 -12.10
N PRO A 246 0.71 7.83 -12.99
CA PRO A 246 1.97 7.68 -13.69
C PRO A 246 3.12 7.40 -12.71
N GLY A 247 3.89 6.35 -12.96
CA GLY A 247 4.90 5.87 -12.02
C GLY A 247 6.12 5.31 -12.72
N THR A 248 7.23 5.25 -11.99
CA THR A 248 8.50 4.75 -12.48
C THR A 248 9.21 3.99 -11.38
N VAL A 249 9.86 2.88 -11.77
CA VAL A 249 10.79 2.15 -10.92
C VAL A 249 12.20 2.44 -11.40
N ALA A 250 13.04 2.89 -10.48
CA ALA A 250 14.47 3.04 -10.65
C ALA A 250 15.17 1.75 -10.21
N GLU A 251 16.09 1.28 -11.05
CA GLU A 251 16.96 0.13 -10.85
C GLU A 251 18.39 0.63 -10.78
N TYR A 252 18.97 0.60 -9.58
CA TYR A 252 20.35 0.97 -9.34
C TYR A 252 21.22 -0.28 -9.33
N ASP A 253 22.18 -0.37 -10.24
CA ASP A 253 23.14 -1.47 -10.33
C ASP A 253 24.45 -1.09 -9.63
N PHE A 254 24.78 -1.81 -8.55
CA PHE A 254 25.95 -1.49 -7.71
C PHE A 254 27.27 -1.73 -8.44
N PHE A 255 27.30 -2.65 -9.40
CA PHE A 255 28.53 -3.04 -10.07
C PHE A 255 28.93 -2.03 -11.14
N TYR A 256 27.94 -1.55 -11.89
CA TYR A 256 28.17 -0.58 -12.96
C TYR A 256 28.00 0.87 -12.52
N ASP A 257 27.49 1.12 -11.31
CA ASP A 257 27.10 2.44 -10.82
C ASP A 257 26.16 3.15 -11.81
N THR A 258 25.11 2.42 -12.20
CA THR A 258 24.13 2.91 -13.20
C THR A 258 22.71 2.88 -12.66
N LEU A 259 21.93 3.87 -13.05
CA LEU A 259 20.52 3.98 -12.73
C LEU A 259 19.66 3.87 -13.98
N LYS A 260 18.86 2.81 -14.07
CA LYS A 260 17.88 2.60 -15.15
C LYS A 260 16.48 2.89 -14.63
N HIS A 261 15.63 3.43 -15.50
CA HIS A 261 14.24 3.71 -15.18
C HIS A 261 13.31 2.88 -16.05
N THR A 262 12.28 2.30 -15.44
CA THR A 262 11.20 1.58 -16.13
C THR A 262 9.87 2.18 -15.75
N SER A 263 9.07 2.61 -16.74
CA SER A 263 7.70 3.05 -16.51
C SER A 263 6.89 1.93 -15.88
N ALA A 264 6.24 2.20 -14.76
CA ALA A 264 5.40 1.25 -14.04
C ALA A 264 4.32 2.04 -13.29
N PRO A 265 3.22 2.42 -13.95
CA PRO A 265 2.16 3.19 -13.32
C PRO A 265 1.53 2.44 -12.14
N GLY A 266 1.22 3.14 -11.05
CA GLY A 266 0.67 2.55 -9.83
C GLY A 266 1.56 1.49 -9.16
N ASN A 267 2.89 1.67 -9.23
CA ASN A 267 3.89 0.81 -8.59
C ASN A 267 3.94 1.05 -7.07
N TYR A 268 2.98 0.52 -6.32
CA TYR A 268 2.90 0.77 -4.87
C TYR A 268 3.74 -0.19 -4.02
N SER A 269 4.03 -1.38 -4.53
CA SER A 269 4.81 -2.40 -3.81
C SER A 269 5.62 -3.25 -4.78
N ALA A 270 6.66 -3.88 -4.26
CA ALA A 270 7.51 -4.77 -5.03
C ALA A 270 8.11 -5.88 -4.15
N ALA A 271 8.55 -6.96 -4.78
CA ALA A 271 9.28 -8.04 -4.13
C ALA A 271 10.39 -8.58 -5.04
N ALA A 272 11.44 -9.13 -4.43
CA ALA A 272 12.50 -9.81 -5.17
C ALA A 272 12.06 -11.23 -5.57
N SER A 273 12.66 -11.74 -6.63
CA SER A 273 12.57 -13.14 -7.03
C SER A 273 13.89 -13.58 -7.67
N SER A 274 14.06 -14.88 -7.88
CA SER A 274 15.21 -15.42 -8.61
C SER A 274 15.27 -14.97 -10.09
N PHE A 275 14.22 -14.32 -10.60
CA PHE A 275 14.13 -13.84 -11.98
C PHE A 275 14.18 -12.30 -12.09
N GLY A 276 14.46 -11.62 -10.97
CA GLY A 276 14.48 -10.16 -10.86
C GLY A 276 13.37 -9.63 -9.96
N VAL A 277 13.06 -8.35 -10.08
CA VAL A 277 12.03 -7.70 -9.24
C VAL A 277 10.67 -7.78 -9.89
N LEU A 278 9.69 -8.07 -9.04
CA LEU A 278 8.27 -8.09 -9.35
C LEU A 278 7.62 -6.87 -8.71
N VAL A 279 6.79 -6.17 -9.46
CA VAL A 279 6.14 -4.92 -9.06
C VAL A 279 4.64 -5.07 -9.21
N ASN A 280 3.90 -4.70 -8.18
CA ASN A 280 2.46 -4.58 -8.26
C ASN A 280 2.09 -3.26 -8.92
N ALA A 281 1.53 -3.30 -10.12
CA ALA A 281 1.37 -2.13 -10.96
C ALA A 281 0.15 -2.24 -11.88
N LEU A 282 -0.17 -1.11 -12.51
CA LEU A 282 -1.20 -0.99 -13.55
C LEU A 282 -0.66 -1.35 -14.95
N GLY A 283 0.66 -1.54 -15.06
CA GLY A 283 1.38 -1.87 -16.29
C GLY A 283 2.89 -1.74 -16.06
N ALA A 284 3.71 -2.20 -17.00
CA ALA A 284 5.17 -2.03 -16.93
C ALA A 284 5.83 -1.99 -18.30
N GLY A 285 6.70 -0.99 -18.52
CA GLY A 285 7.56 -0.89 -19.72
C GLY A 285 6.80 -0.95 -21.05
N GLY A 286 5.58 -0.40 -21.10
CA GLY A 286 4.71 -0.43 -22.28
C GLY A 286 3.84 -1.69 -22.41
N VAL A 287 3.99 -2.67 -21.50
CA VAL A 287 3.03 -3.76 -21.36
C VAL A 287 1.84 -3.25 -20.57
N ASP A 288 0.78 -2.88 -21.30
CA ASP A 288 -0.52 -2.52 -20.73
C ASP A 288 -1.47 -3.71 -20.80
N ALA A 289 -1.58 -4.41 -19.68
CA ALA A 289 -2.46 -5.56 -19.53
C ALA A 289 -3.32 -5.42 -18.26
N GLY A 290 -3.54 -4.19 -17.79
CA GLY A 290 -4.30 -3.88 -16.58
C GLY A 290 -3.57 -4.22 -15.28
N VAL A 291 -4.28 -4.14 -14.16
CA VAL A 291 -3.71 -4.32 -12.82
C VAL A 291 -3.15 -5.75 -12.66
N GLY A 292 -1.96 -5.86 -12.06
CA GLY A 292 -1.30 -7.16 -11.87
C GLY A 292 0.11 -7.07 -11.31
N VAL A 293 0.79 -8.20 -11.33
CA VAL A 293 2.20 -8.30 -10.95
C VAL A 293 3.06 -8.36 -12.20
N TYR A 294 4.04 -7.47 -12.31
CA TYR A 294 4.91 -7.32 -13.47
C TYR A 294 6.38 -7.54 -13.08
N GLY A 295 7.07 -8.41 -13.81
CA GLY A 295 8.49 -8.66 -13.66
C GLY A 295 9.34 -7.76 -14.56
N LEU A 296 10.27 -7.01 -13.96
CA LEU A 296 11.13 -6.05 -14.67
C LEU A 296 12.44 -6.66 -15.22
N GLY A 297 12.69 -7.96 -14.99
CA GLY A 297 13.91 -8.66 -15.41
C GLY A 297 14.03 -8.95 -16.92
N THR A 298 13.01 -8.61 -17.69
CA THR A 298 12.93 -8.86 -19.14
C THR A 298 12.67 -7.56 -19.91
N THR A 299 12.98 -7.56 -21.21
CA THR A 299 12.63 -6.45 -22.12
C THR A 299 11.91 -7.02 -23.34
N PRO A 300 10.60 -6.75 -23.51
CA PRO A 300 9.75 -5.99 -22.59
C PRO A 300 9.53 -6.72 -21.24
N PRO A 301 9.09 -6.02 -20.18
CA PRO A 301 8.69 -6.64 -18.91
C PRO A 301 7.65 -7.76 -19.09
N THR A 302 7.56 -8.67 -18.12
CA THR A 302 6.65 -9.82 -18.17
C THR A 302 5.49 -9.66 -17.19
N LYS A 303 4.24 -9.83 -17.63
CA LYS A 303 3.12 -9.96 -16.67
C LYS A 303 3.16 -11.34 -16.02
N VAL A 304 3.43 -11.37 -14.71
CA VAL A 304 3.59 -12.59 -13.93
C VAL A 304 2.26 -13.10 -13.39
N ALA A 305 1.41 -12.20 -12.91
CA ALA A 305 0.11 -12.58 -12.38
C ALA A 305 -0.98 -11.54 -12.66
N SER A 306 -2.23 -12.02 -12.74
CA SER A 306 -3.42 -11.18 -12.70
C SER A 306 -4.22 -11.41 -11.42
N PHE A 307 -5.08 -10.45 -11.11
CA PHE A 307 -5.96 -10.47 -9.95
C PHE A 307 -7.37 -10.98 -10.30
N ASP A 308 -7.59 -11.48 -11.52
CA ASP A 308 -8.91 -11.88 -12.01
C ASP A 308 -9.45 -13.15 -11.33
N PRO A 309 -10.78 -13.24 -11.09
CA PRO A 309 -11.81 -12.25 -11.43
C PRO A 309 -12.14 -11.26 -10.29
N ALA A 310 -11.16 -10.68 -9.58
CA ALA A 310 -11.47 -9.61 -8.64
C ALA A 310 -12.14 -8.42 -9.36
N ALA A 311 -13.24 -7.91 -8.80
CA ALA A 311 -13.84 -6.68 -9.30
C ALA A 311 -13.03 -5.48 -8.82
N SER A 312 -12.70 -4.55 -9.73
CA SER A 312 -11.93 -3.33 -9.45
C SER A 312 -10.66 -3.56 -8.60
N PRO A 313 -9.78 -4.51 -9.00
CA PRO A 313 -8.59 -4.81 -8.21
C PRO A 313 -7.69 -3.58 -8.17
N SER A 314 -7.20 -3.26 -6.98
CA SER A 314 -6.13 -2.27 -6.79
C SER A 314 -4.88 -2.98 -6.30
N SER A 315 -3.72 -2.43 -6.66
CA SER A 315 -2.43 -2.94 -6.23
C SER A 315 -2.39 -3.06 -4.70
N GLY A 316 -2.00 -4.22 -4.19
CA GLY A 316 -1.77 -4.48 -2.77
C GLY A 316 -0.29 -4.65 -2.43
N VAL A 317 -0.01 -5.15 -1.23
CA VAL A 317 1.37 -5.34 -0.72
C VAL A 317 2.09 -6.51 -1.41
N MET A 318 3.42 -6.50 -1.41
CA MET A 318 4.23 -7.60 -1.92
C MET A 318 5.35 -7.95 -0.94
N ALA A 319 5.75 -9.22 -0.93
CA ALA A 319 6.90 -9.71 -0.16
C ALA A 319 7.52 -10.94 -0.82
N SER A 320 8.73 -11.31 -0.41
CA SER A 320 9.41 -12.53 -0.88
C SER A 320 10.15 -13.22 0.26
N THR A 321 10.07 -14.54 0.32
CA THR A 321 10.76 -15.36 1.34
C THR A 321 12.09 -15.92 0.81
N ALA A 322 12.96 -16.35 1.73
CA ALA A 322 14.27 -16.92 1.40
C ALA A 322 14.17 -18.22 0.59
N ASN A 323 13.17 -19.06 0.85
CA ASN A 323 12.84 -20.23 0.01
C ASN A 323 12.22 -19.88 -1.36
N GLY A 324 12.11 -18.60 -1.71
CA GLY A 324 11.75 -18.13 -3.05
C GLY A 324 10.25 -18.01 -3.33
N ALA A 325 9.37 -18.16 -2.34
CA ALA A 325 7.97 -17.83 -2.53
C ALA A 325 7.81 -16.32 -2.73
N VAL A 326 6.94 -15.94 -3.66
CA VAL A 326 6.55 -14.54 -3.88
C VAL A 326 5.13 -14.36 -3.36
N LEU A 327 4.93 -13.35 -2.54
CA LEU A 327 3.63 -12.97 -2.03
C LEU A 327 3.14 -11.75 -2.78
N ALA A 328 1.95 -11.87 -3.36
CA ALA A 328 1.32 -10.82 -4.14
C ALA A 328 -0.05 -10.50 -3.54
N GLY A 329 -0.20 -9.24 -3.16
CA GLY A 329 -1.40 -8.70 -2.55
C GLY A 329 -2.30 -7.99 -3.58
N TYR A 330 -3.60 -8.02 -3.33
CA TYR A 330 -4.56 -7.16 -4.03
C TYR A 330 -5.72 -6.81 -3.10
N PHE A 331 -6.31 -5.66 -3.36
CA PHE A 331 -7.58 -5.28 -2.75
C PHE A 331 -8.75 -5.87 -3.55
N ASN A 332 -9.69 -6.51 -2.87
CA ASN A 332 -10.91 -7.05 -3.47
C ASN A 332 -12.08 -6.08 -3.27
N GLY A 333 -12.53 -5.44 -4.35
CA GLY A 333 -13.63 -4.47 -4.29
C GLY A 333 -15.00 -5.06 -3.96
N ASN A 334 -15.15 -6.39 -4.00
CA ASN A 334 -16.43 -7.05 -3.66
C ASN A 334 -16.67 -7.14 -2.16
N ASP A 335 -15.62 -7.37 -1.37
CA ASP A 335 -15.70 -7.61 0.07
C ASP A 335 -14.85 -6.63 0.90
N PHE A 336 -14.19 -5.67 0.24
CA PHE A 336 -13.35 -4.65 0.85
C PHE A 336 -12.15 -5.20 1.63
N THR A 337 -11.68 -6.39 1.29
CA THR A 337 -10.52 -7.02 1.97
C THR A 337 -9.24 -6.95 1.14
N ASN A 338 -8.12 -6.78 1.83
CA ASN A 338 -6.79 -7.03 1.28
C ASN A 338 -6.51 -8.54 1.32
N ASN A 339 -6.21 -9.12 0.17
CA ASN A 339 -5.85 -10.52 0.02
C ASN A 339 -4.36 -10.61 -0.29
N LEU A 340 -3.59 -11.36 0.51
CA LEU A 340 -2.19 -11.68 0.24
C LEU A 340 -2.07 -13.16 -0.10
N ARG A 341 -1.56 -13.48 -1.29
CA ARG A 341 -1.48 -14.86 -1.79
C ARG A 341 -0.09 -15.21 -2.28
N ALA A 342 0.29 -16.48 -2.18
CA ALA A 342 1.64 -16.94 -2.48
C ALA A 342 1.73 -17.64 -3.84
N LEU A 343 2.75 -17.27 -4.62
CA LEU A 343 3.19 -17.94 -5.83
C LEU A 343 4.46 -18.74 -5.54
N SER A 344 4.54 -19.95 -6.10
CA SER A 344 5.74 -20.77 -6.01
C SER A 344 6.85 -20.26 -6.96
N PRO A 345 8.13 -20.59 -6.69
CA PRO A 345 9.21 -20.30 -7.63
C PRO A 345 8.96 -20.88 -9.03
N ALA A 346 8.31 -22.05 -9.12
CA ALA A 346 7.97 -22.69 -10.39
C ALA A 346 6.93 -21.89 -11.19
N GLN A 347 5.94 -21.30 -10.52
CA GLN A 347 4.94 -20.44 -11.15
C GLN A 347 5.56 -19.14 -11.65
N VAL A 348 6.43 -18.51 -10.86
CA VAL A 348 7.17 -17.31 -11.29
C VAL A 348 8.07 -17.66 -12.49
N LYS A 349 8.79 -18.79 -12.43
CA LYS A 349 9.60 -19.30 -13.54
C LYS A 349 8.79 -19.50 -14.81
N ALA A 350 7.60 -20.13 -14.72
CA ALA A 350 6.72 -20.35 -15.85
C ALA A 350 6.25 -19.04 -16.49
N ALA A 351 6.00 -18.00 -15.69
CA ALA A 351 5.69 -16.68 -16.23
C ALA A 351 6.83 -16.11 -17.08
N PHE A 352 8.07 -16.14 -16.57
CA PHE A 352 9.22 -15.60 -17.30
C PHE A 352 9.64 -16.45 -18.51
N GLN A 353 9.59 -17.77 -18.40
CA GLN A 353 10.14 -18.68 -19.42
C GLN A 353 9.11 -19.19 -20.43
N GLN A 354 7.83 -19.22 -20.04
CA GLN A 354 6.75 -19.81 -20.84
C GLN A 354 5.61 -18.80 -21.09
N SER A 355 5.79 -17.54 -20.68
CA SER A 355 4.79 -16.47 -20.81
C SER A 355 3.43 -16.83 -20.21
N THR A 356 3.42 -17.67 -19.17
CA THR A 356 2.19 -18.11 -18.51
C THR A 356 1.81 -17.16 -17.38
N VAL A 357 0.77 -16.35 -17.60
CA VAL A 357 0.23 -15.45 -16.57
C VAL A 357 -0.50 -16.28 -15.51
N GLN A 358 -0.10 -16.12 -14.24
CA GLN A 358 -0.69 -16.82 -13.12
C GLN A 358 -1.98 -16.13 -12.64
N SER A 359 -2.99 -16.90 -12.25
CA SER A 359 -4.13 -16.37 -11.51
C SER A 359 -3.84 -16.46 -10.02
N LEU A 360 -4.08 -15.35 -9.29
CA LEU A 360 -3.91 -15.35 -7.84
C LEU A 360 -5.12 -15.91 -7.09
N VAL A 361 -6.33 -15.90 -7.65
CA VAL A 361 -7.55 -16.26 -6.90
C VAL A 361 -7.55 -17.71 -6.36
N GLY A 362 -6.88 -18.63 -7.06
CA GLY A 362 -6.67 -20.02 -6.60
C GLY A 362 -5.36 -20.28 -5.86
N ALA A 363 -4.50 -19.28 -5.74
CA ALA A 363 -3.21 -19.42 -5.07
C ALA A 363 -3.37 -19.50 -3.54
N PRO A 364 -2.46 -20.21 -2.84
CA PRO A 364 -2.48 -20.31 -1.38
C PRO A 364 -2.66 -18.95 -0.70
N LEU A 365 -3.68 -18.85 0.16
CA LEU A 365 -4.02 -17.65 0.90
C LEU A 365 -3.11 -17.51 2.12
N VAL A 366 -2.38 -16.40 2.21
CA VAL A 366 -1.51 -16.07 3.34
C VAL A 366 -2.25 -15.22 4.35
N TYR A 367 -3.00 -14.23 3.87
CA TYR A 367 -3.79 -13.35 4.70
C TYR A 367 -5.01 -12.80 3.95
N SER A 368 -6.10 -12.57 4.66
CA SER A 368 -7.27 -11.84 4.17
C SER A 368 -7.83 -10.98 5.30
N GLY A 369 -7.89 -9.66 5.10
CA GLY A 369 -8.42 -8.73 6.10
C GLY A 369 -8.40 -7.28 5.62
N GLU A 370 -9.13 -6.41 6.32
CA GLU A 370 -9.21 -4.98 6.01
C GLU A 370 -7.98 -4.20 6.53
N ASP A 371 -7.21 -4.81 7.42
CA ASP A 371 -6.20 -4.19 8.28
C ASP A 371 -4.77 -4.53 7.86
N LEU A 372 -4.47 -4.74 6.57
CA LEU A 372 -3.11 -5.03 6.09
C LEU A 372 -2.46 -3.78 5.49
N PHE A 373 -1.37 -3.30 6.09
CA PHE A 373 -0.60 -2.16 5.60
C PHE A 373 0.59 -2.56 4.73
N GLU A 374 1.40 -3.48 5.24
CA GLU A 374 2.68 -3.86 4.64
C GLU A 374 2.97 -5.34 4.94
N ALA A 375 3.79 -5.95 4.10
CA ALA A 375 4.36 -7.26 4.36
C ALA A 375 5.85 -7.26 4.03
N ALA A 376 6.65 -8.00 4.81
CA ALA A 376 8.06 -8.23 4.54
C ALA A 376 8.40 -9.71 4.75
N GLY A 377 9.23 -10.28 3.89
CA GLY A 377 9.73 -11.64 4.09
C GLY A 377 10.98 -11.64 4.96
N VAL A 378 11.01 -12.48 5.99
CA VAL A 378 12.17 -12.68 6.87
C VAL A 378 12.45 -14.17 6.96
N GLY A 379 13.54 -14.62 6.34
CA GLY A 379 13.77 -16.05 6.12
C GLY A 379 12.61 -16.69 5.37
N ASP A 380 12.14 -17.84 5.85
CA ASP A 380 11.00 -18.58 5.27
C ASP A 380 9.64 -18.14 5.85
N THR A 381 9.58 -16.95 6.42
CA THR A 381 8.37 -16.40 7.04
C THR A 381 8.01 -15.07 6.43
N VAL A 382 6.75 -14.71 6.56
CA VAL A 382 6.23 -13.41 6.15
C VAL A 382 5.73 -12.70 7.39
N VAL A 383 6.25 -11.49 7.58
CA VAL A 383 5.84 -10.58 8.63
C VAL A 383 4.79 -9.63 8.05
N LEU A 384 3.66 -9.52 8.72
CA LEU A 384 2.52 -8.68 8.33
C LEU A 384 2.43 -7.49 9.28
N HIS A 385 2.42 -6.28 8.76
CA HIS A 385 2.08 -5.08 9.54
C HIS A 385 0.59 -4.82 9.43
N ARG A 386 -0.11 -4.96 10.55
CA ARG A 386 -1.55 -4.84 10.62
C ARG A 386 -2.00 -3.61 11.39
N GLY A 387 -3.10 -3.01 10.93
CA GLY A 387 -3.65 -1.81 11.52
C GLY A 387 -4.62 -1.09 10.59
N MET A 388 -5.01 0.13 10.99
CA MET A 388 -5.87 0.99 10.19
C MET A 388 -5.36 2.43 10.22
N PHE A 389 -5.65 3.20 9.18
CA PHE A 389 -5.33 4.62 9.19
C PHE A 389 -6.20 5.34 10.23
N ASP A 390 -5.59 6.24 10.99
CA ASP A 390 -6.36 7.16 11.80
C ASP A 390 -7.17 8.08 10.87
N PRO A 391 -8.50 8.16 11.01
CA PRO A 391 -9.33 8.89 10.06
C PRO A 391 -9.14 10.41 10.07
N ASN A 392 -8.48 10.95 11.11
CA ASN A 392 -8.26 12.40 11.24
C ASN A 392 -6.86 12.81 10.77
N THR A 393 -5.85 11.98 11.07
CA THR A 393 -4.44 12.28 10.80
C THR A 393 -3.90 11.54 9.58
N PHE A 394 -4.61 10.50 9.11
CA PHE A 394 -4.17 9.58 8.05
C PHE A 394 -2.83 8.88 8.35
N LEU A 395 -2.41 8.88 9.62
CA LEU A 395 -1.24 8.14 10.06
C LEU A 395 -1.61 6.68 10.31
N PRO A 396 -0.71 5.72 10.00
CA PRO A 396 -0.95 4.32 10.27
C PRO A 396 -1.01 4.09 11.79
N LYS A 397 -2.12 3.52 12.27
CA LYS A 397 -2.23 3.00 13.64
C LYS A 397 -2.00 1.50 13.62
N THR A 398 -0.86 1.10 14.17
CA THR A 398 -0.51 -0.30 14.28
C THR A 398 -1.40 -0.97 15.33
N SER A 399 -2.06 -2.07 14.97
CA SER A 399 -2.72 -2.95 15.94
C SER A 399 -1.80 -4.11 16.31
N GLU A 400 -1.21 -4.73 15.29
CA GLU A 400 -0.44 -5.96 15.42
C GLU A 400 0.65 -6.02 14.35
N VAL A 401 1.78 -6.64 14.68
CA VAL A 401 2.67 -7.22 13.68
C VAL A 401 2.65 -8.72 13.88
N SER A 402 2.33 -9.45 12.82
CA SER A 402 2.13 -10.91 12.84
C SER A 402 3.19 -11.61 11.99
N LEU A 403 3.37 -12.90 12.21
CA LEU A 403 4.23 -13.77 11.43
C LEU A 403 3.44 -14.97 10.90
N VAL A 404 3.68 -15.30 9.63
CA VAL A 404 3.11 -16.46 8.95
C VAL A 404 4.25 -17.26 8.32
N PRO A 405 4.51 -18.51 8.75
CA PRO A 405 5.48 -19.38 8.10
C PRO A 405 5.03 -19.75 6.69
N VAL A 406 5.96 -19.82 5.74
CA VAL A 406 5.69 -20.20 4.34
C VAL A 406 6.66 -21.29 3.93
N THR A 407 6.14 -22.43 3.49
CA THR A 407 6.97 -23.55 3.02
C THR A 407 6.79 -23.72 1.51
N VAL A 408 7.91 -23.90 0.81
CA VAL A 408 7.93 -24.22 -0.62
C VAL A 408 8.35 -25.67 -0.79
N THR A 409 7.57 -26.40 -1.59
CA THR A 409 7.85 -27.79 -1.99
C THR A 409 7.60 -27.95 -3.50
N ASP A 410 7.93 -29.11 -4.05
CA ASP A 410 7.59 -29.44 -5.45
C ASP A 410 6.07 -29.43 -5.71
N ALA A 411 5.26 -29.66 -4.66
CA ALA A 411 3.80 -29.62 -4.73
C ALA A 411 3.23 -28.18 -4.72
N GLY A 412 4.07 -27.17 -4.49
CA GLY A 412 3.67 -25.76 -4.41
C GLY A 412 4.00 -25.12 -3.07
N VAL A 413 3.23 -24.08 -2.71
CA VAL A 413 3.40 -23.33 -1.46
C VAL A 413 2.39 -23.78 -0.43
N SER A 414 2.83 -24.00 0.82
CA SER A 414 1.96 -24.15 1.98
C SER A 414 2.16 -23.00 2.97
N VAL A 415 1.07 -22.63 3.63
CA VAL A 415 1.00 -21.49 4.55
C VAL A 415 0.75 -22.01 5.96
N GLY A 416 1.59 -21.61 6.91
CA GLY A 416 1.46 -21.95 8.32
C GLY A 416 0.42 -21.11 9.05
N ALA A 417 0.28 -21.36 10.36
CA ALA A 417 -0.61 -20.58 11.20
C ALA A 417 -0.04 -19.17 11.43
N LEU A 418 -0.94 -18.17 11.43
CA LEU A 418 -0.61 -16.81 11.84
C LEU A 418 -0.33 -16.77 13.34
N SER A 419 0.73 -16.06 13.72
CA SER A 419 1.14 -15.84 15.11
C SER A 419 1.47 -14.37 15.35
N THR A 420 1.16 -13.85 16.54
CA THR A 420 1.44 -12.47 16.90
C THR A 420 2.92 -12.30 17.28
N LEU A 421 3.64 -11.39 16.61
CA LEU A 421 5.01 -11.01 16.98
C LEU A 421 5.03 -9.86 17.97
N LEU A 422 4.15 -8.88 17.81
CA LEU A 422 3.97 -7.78 18.75
C LEU A 422 2.61 -7.12 18.57
N THR A 423 2.18 -6.40 19.59
CA THR A 423 0.99 -5.56 19.55
C THR A 423 1.33 -4.13 19.93
N SER A 424 0.46 -3.20 19.57
CA SER A 424 0.54 -1.79 19.97
C SER A 424 -0.83 -1.31 20.45
N ASP A 425 -0.82 -0.36 21.38
CA ASP A 425 -2.02 0.38 21.80
C ASP A 425 -2.27 1.64 20.94
N GLY A 426 -1.47 1.81 19.87
CA GLY A 426 -1.56 2.95 18.95
C GLY A 426 -0.73 4.17 19.35
N CYS A 427 -0.01 4.12 20.48
CA CYS A 427 0.89 5.22 20.88
C CYS A 427 2.32 5.08 20.35
N THR A 428 2.74 3.86 20.00
CA THR A 428 3.95 3.63 19.20
C THR A 428 3.55 3.06 17.85
N ASN A 429 3.87 3.80 16.80
CA ASN A 429 3.51 3.44 15.43
C ASN A 429 4.69 2.75 14.74
N VAL A 430 4.43 1.59 14.17
CA VAL A 430 5.31 0.99 13.19
C VAL A 430 5.19 1.77 11.88
N GLN A 431 6.35 2.15 11.34
CA GLN A 431 6.47 2.95 10.12
C GLN A 431 6.73 2.07 8.90
N PHE A 432 7.62 1.07 9.04
CA PHE A 432 7.95 0.14 7.98
C PHE A 432 8.54 -1.17 8.52
N LEU A 433 8.51 -2.21 7.70
CA LEU A 433 9.16 -3.50 7.89
C LEU A 433 10.30 -3.68 6.88
N ALA A 434 11.45 -4.19 7.33
CA ALA A 434 12.53 -4.59 6.42
C ALA A 434 13.27 -5.84 6.91
N ALA A 435 13.81 -6.63 6.00
CA ALA A 435 14.62 -7.79 6.33
C ALA A 435 16.10 -7.41 6.53
N HIS A 436 16.76 -8.09 7.47
CA HIS A 436 18.21 -7.99 7.67
C HIS A 436 18.77 -9.36 8.06
N GLY A 437 19.07 -10.18 7.04
CA GLY A 437 19.34 -11.61 7.22
C GLY A 437 18.11 -12.30 7.81
N THR A 438 18.29 -13.01 8.92
CA THR A 438 17.20 -13.68 9.66
C THR A 438 16.51 -12.79 10.70
N ALA A 439 16.91 -11.51 10.80
CA ALA A 439 16.31 -10.55 11.71
C ALA A 439 15.31 -9.66 10.98
N LEU A 440 14.30 -9.20 11.72
CA LEU A 440 13.39 -8.15 11.28
C LEU A 440 13.95 -6.79 11.72
N LEU A 441 13.98 -5.83 10.80
CA LEU A 441 14.13 -4.42 11.10
C LEU A 441 12.75 -3.77 11.14
N LEU A 442 12.49 -3.07 12.23
CA LEU A 442 11.21 -2.43 12.50
C LEU A 442 11.44 -0.93 12.73
N GLY A 443 11.00 -0.10 11.79
CA GLY A 443 10.98 1.35 11.97
C GLY A 443 9.83 1.72 12.89
N VAL A 444 10.09 2.44 13.97
CA VAL A 444 9.05 2.86 14.92
C VAL A 444 9.15 4.34 15.24
N GLU A 445 8.01 4.94 15.55
CA GLU A 445 7.89 6.34 15.95
C GLU A 445 6.89 6.51 17.09
N ASP A 446 7.28 7.29 18.09
CA ASP A 446 6.45 7.77 19.18
C ASP A 446 7.06 9.03 19.79
N LYS A 447 6.67 9.39 21.02
CA LYS A 447 7.19 10.56 21.73
C LYS A 447 8.70 10.54 22.00
N ASN A 448 9.36 9.38 21.93
CA ASN A 448 10.80 9.24 22.05
C ASN A 448 11.53 9.45 20.70
N GLY A 449 10.78 9.75 19.63
CA GLY A 449 11.30 9.96 18.28
C GLY A 449 11.40 8.68 17.45
N ARG A 450 11.93 8.84 16.23
CA ARG A 450 12.08 7.74 15.26
C ARG A 450 13.30 6.89 15.57
N ARG A 451 13.13 5.58 15.52
CA ARG A 451 14.19 4.61 15.77
C ARG A 451 13.98 3.33 14.99
N LEU A 452 15.07 2.62 14.74
CA LEU A 452 15.10 1.32 14.12
C LEU A 452 15.34 0.25 15.18
N LEU A 453 14.43 -0.72 15.29
CA LEU A 453 14.61 -1.88 16.13
C LEU A 453 15.10 -3.05 15.29
N ARG A 454 16.07 -3.80 15.79
CA ARG A 454 16.48 -5.08 15.20
C ARG A 454 15.95 -6.20 16.08
N LEU A 455 15.05 -7.02 15.54
CA LEU A 455 14.35 -8.06 16.28
C LEU A 455 14.79 -9.44 15.77
N LYS A 456 15.06 -10.34 16.71
CA LYS A 456 15.14 -11.77 16.45
C LYS A 456 13.74 -12.35 16.54
N LEU A 457 13.34 -13.06 15.50
CA LEU A 457 12.07 -13.78 15.43
C LEU A 457 12.17 -15.16 16.13
N PRO A 458 11.04 -15.76 16.53
CA PRO A 458 11.01 -17.01 17.32
C PRO A 458 11.72 -18.21 16.67
#